data_AF-A0A7J2HU04-F1
#
_entry.id   AF-A0A7J2HU04-F1
#
_cell.length_a   1.000
_cell.length_b   1.000
_cell.length_c   1.000
_cell.angle_alpha   90.00
_cell.angle_beta   90.00
_cell.angle_gamma   90.00
#
_symmetry.space_group_name_H-M   'P 1'
#
loop_
_entity.id
_entity.type
_entity.pdbx_description
1 polymer ?
#
loop_
_entity_poly.entity_id
_entity_poly.type
_entity_poly.pdbx_seq_one_letter_code
_entity_poly.pdbx_strand_id
1 'polypeptide(L)'
;MTPFSKDRVIAGLKLEDKLYWGRFVGGMIMGFLTAYLKLYEPSILTGILIVVLAYILSSIALRAILPEEKRRKLGRNLYLSGAGTYAATWLITMIMIYNLAS
;
A
#
# COMPACT_ATOMS: atom_id res chain seq x y z
N MET A 1 17.02 -28.12 -11.12
CA MET A 1 15.86 -27.50 -10.44
C MET A 1 14.68 -28.44 -10.56
N THR A 2 14.12 -28.92 -9.45
CA THR A 2 12.95 -29.81 -9.46
C THR A 2 11.67 -29.00 -9.73
N PRO A 3 10.67 -29.56 -10.43
CA PRO A 3 9.43 -28.84 -10.79
C PRO A 3 8.74 -28.20 -9.57
N PHE A 4 8.81 -28.87 -8.42
CA PHE A 4 8.22 -28.42 -7.16
C PHE A 4 8.80 -27.11 -6.60
N SER A 5 10.04 -26.76 -6.92
CA SER A 5 10.65 -25.49 -6.47
C SER A 5 10.14 -24.30 -7.26
N LYS A 6 9.82 -24.49 -8.55
CA LYS A 6 9.38 -23.43 -9.46
C LYS A 6 7.98 -22.94 -9.09
N ASP A 7 7.08 -23.85 -8.73
CA ASP A 7 5.70 -23.52 -8.35
C ASP A 7 5.61 -22.68 -7.07
N ARG A 8 6.49 -22.96 -6.09
CA ARG A 8 6.57 -22.16 -4.85
C ARG A 8 7.06 -20.74 -5.09
N VAL A 9 8.03 -20.57 -5.99
CA VAL A 9 8.55 -19.24 -6.38
C VAL A 9 7.46 -18.44 -7.11
N ILE A 10 6.77 -19.05 -8.08
CA ILE A 10 5.68 -18.41 -8.83
C ILE A 10 4.54 -17.99 -7.88
N ALA A 11 4.18 -18.85 -6.92
CA ALA A 11 3.15 -18.52 -5.94
C ALA A 11 3.54 -17.34 -5.01
N GLY A 12 4.82 -17.25 -4.65
CA GLY A 12 5.36 -16.10 -3.89
C GLY A 12 5.25 -14.79 -4.68
N LEU A 13 5.70 -14.80 -5.93
CA LEU A 13 5.62 -13.63 -6.84
C LEU A 13 4.18 -13.16 -7.03
N LYS A 14 3.25 -14.07 -7.29
CA LYS A 14 1.81 -13.74 -7.42
C LYS A 14 1.22 -13.10 -6.16
N LEU A 15 1.74 -13.44 -4.99
CA LEU A 15 1.27 -12.88 -3.72
C LEU A 15 1.83 -11.47 -3.49
N GLU A 16 3.08 -11.23 -3.87
CA GLU A 16 3.70 -9.91 -3.86
C GLU A 16 3.04 -8.97 -4.87
N ASP A 17 2.71 -9.44 -6.08
CA ASP A 17 1.97 -8.66 -7.07
C ASP A 17 0.60 -8.22 -6.54
N LYS A 18 -0.13 -9.12 -5.87
CA LYS A 18 -1.41 -8.77 -5.24
C LYS A 18 -1.25 -7.70 -4.16
N LEU A 19 -0.18 -7.80 -3.36
CA LEU A 19 0.14 -6.80 -2.34
C LEU A 19 0.46 -5.45 -2.97
N TYR A 20 1.25 -5.45 -4.05
CA TYR A 20 1.60 -4.26 -4.83
C TYR A 20 0.34 -3.57 -5.37
N TRP A 21 -0.53 -4.32 -6.05
CA TRP A 21 -1.78 -3.78 -6.61
C TRP A 21 -2.74 -3.28 -5.52
N GLY A 22 -2.83 -3.99 -4.39
CA GLY A 22 -3.61 -3.52 -3.24
C GLY A 22 -3.10 -2.18 -2.70
N ARG A 23 -1.77 -2.00 -2.65
CA ARG A 23 -1.12 -0.75 -2.24
C ARG A 23 -1.27 0.37 -3.26
N PHE A 24 -1.22 0.05 -4.55
CA PHE A 24 -1.52 1.01 -5.62
C PHE A 24 -2.94 1.58 -5.47
N VAL A 25 -3.94 0.71 -5.33
CA VAL A 25 -5.34 1.14 -5.14
C VAL A 25 -5.53 1.86 -3.81
N GLY A 26 -4.91 1.36 -2.74
CA GLY A 26 -4.95 2.01 -1.43
C GLY A 26 -4.37 3.43 -1.45
N GLY A 27 -3.27 3.64 -2.18
CA GLY A 27 -2.66 4.95 -2.35
C GLY A 27 -3.59 5.92 -3.08
N MET A 28 -4.20 5.49 -4.18
CA MET A 28 -5.20 6.31 -4.90
C MET A 28 -6.39 6.70 -4.00
N ILE A 29 -6.98 5.74 -3.28
CA ILE A 29 -8.11 6.00 -2.38
C ILE A 29 -7.69 7.01 -1.31
N MET A 30 -6.54 6.80 -0.67
CA MET A 30 -6.06 7.73 0.35
C MET A 30 -5.73 9.09 -0.22
N GLY A 31 -5.19 9.19 -1.45
CA GLY A 31 -4.90 10.47 -2.08
C GLY A 31 -6.17 11.28 -2.32
N PHE A 32 -7.21 10.61 -2.81
CA PHE A 32 -8.55 11.19 -2.95
C PHE A 32 -9.11 11.66 -1.60
N LEU A 33 -9.10 10.79 -0.58
CA LEU A 33 -9.62 11.13 0.76
C LEU A 33 -8.84 12.29 1.41
N THR A 34 -7.51 12.29 1.29
CA THR A 34 -6.66 13.37 1.81
C THR A 34 -7.01 14.71 1.16
N ALA A 35 -7.21 14.75 -0.15
CA ALA A 35 -7.57 15.98 -0.86
C ALA A 35 -9.01 16.41 -0.55
N TYR A 36 -9.98 15.50 -0.69
CA TYR A 36 -11.40 15.77 -0.53
C TYR A 36 -11.77 16.23 0.88
N LEU A 37 -11.23 15.57 1.91
CA LEU A 37 -11.47 15.91 3.31
C LEU A 37 -10.49 16.96 3.86
N LYS A 38 -9.58 17.47 3.01
CA LYS A 38 -8.53 18.42 3.39
C LYS A 38 -7.67 17.96 4.58
N LEU A 39 -7.34 16.65 4.63
CA LEU A 39 -6.54 16.06 5.72
C LEU A 39 -5.08 16.56 5.76
N TYR A 40 -4.69 17.35 4.75
CA TYR A 40 -3.40 18.05 4.71
C TYR A 40 -3.43 19.41 5.42
N GLU A 41 -4.55 19.86 5.99
CA GLU A 41 -4.57 21.04 6.84
C GLU A 41 -4.18 20.68 8.30
N PRO A 42 -3.45 21.54 9.03
CA PRO A 42 -2.97 22.87 8.65
C PRO A 42 -1.70 22.87 7.78
N SER A 43 -1.05 21.73 7.56
CA SER A 43 0.18 21.61 6.78
C SER A 43 0.28 20.23 6.14
N ILE A 44 0.93 20.15 4.96
CA ILE A 44 1.15 18.89 4.24
C ILE A 44 1.78 17.80 5.12
N LEU A 45 2.55 18.17 6.14
CA LEU A 45 3.10 17.25 7.14
C LEU A 45 2.01 16.44 7.87
N THR A 46 0.85 17.05 8.15
CA THR A 46 -0.31 16.36 8.73
C THR A 46 -0.82 15.28 7.79
N GLY A 47 -0.96 15.60 6.50
CA GLY A 47 -1.38 14.63 5.47
C GLY A 47 -0.39 13.48 5.33
N ILE A 48 0.91 13.78 5.36
CA ILE A 48 1.98 12.76 5.35
C ILE A 48 1.89 11.86 6.59
N LEU A 49 1.70 12.44 7.77
CA LEU A 49 1.58 11.65 9.00
C LEU A 49 0.37 10.71 8.93
N ILE A 50 -0.78 11.21 8.50
CA ILE A 50 -2.01 10.42 8.36
C ILE A 50 -1.80 9.29 7.35
N VAL A 51 -1.21 9.55 6.19
CA VAL A 51 -1.04 8.52 5.16
C VAL A 51 -0.06 7.42 5.59
N VAL A 52 1.00 7.80 6.31
CA VAL A 52 1.97 6.86 6.89
C VAL A 52 1.30 6.00 7.97
N LEU A 53 0.51 6.60 8.86
CA LEU A 53 -0.24 5.86 9.88
C LEU A 53 -1.25 4.90 9.24
N ALA A 54 -2.01 5.34 8.24
CA ALA A 54 -2.94 4.51 7.50
C ALA A 54 -2.23 3.32 6.84
N TYR A 55 -1.05 3.54 6.25
CA TYR A 55 -0.23 2.47 5.68
C TYR A 55 0.22 1.44 6.72
N ILE A 56 0.73 1.90 7.87
CA ILE A 56 1.17 1.04 8.96
C ILE A 56 -0.01 0.20 9.47
N LEU A 57 -1.15 0.83 9.74
CA LEU A 57 -2.37 0.16 10.20
C LEU A 57 -2.86 -0.87 9.17
N SER A 58 -2.86 -0.52 7.88
CA SER A 58 -3.23 -1.45 6.81
C SER A 58 -2.29 -2.67 6.77
N SER A 59 -1.00 -2.48 7.00
CA SER A 59 0.00 -3.55 6.99
C SER A 59 -0.14 -4.46 8.22
N ILE A 60 -0.45 -3.88 9.39
CA ILE A 60 -0.76 -4.63 10.63
C ILE A 60 -2.05 -5.43 10.46
N ALA A 61 -3.11 -4.81 9.94
CA ALA A 61 -4.38 -5.47 9.65
C ALA A 61 -4.19 -6.63 8.66
N LEU A 62 -3.42 -6.41 7.58
CA LEU A 62 -3.12 -7.43 6.60
C LEU A 62 -2.35 -8.61 7.22
N ARG A 63 -1.39 -8.34 8.13
CA ARG A 63 -0.70 -9.39 8.90
C ARG A 63 -1.65 -10.19 9.79
N ALA A 64 -2.65 -9.54 10.39
CA ALA A 64 -3.61 -10.20 11.26
C ALA A 64 -4.56 -11.14 10.49
N ILE A 65 -5.02 -10.72 9.30
CA ILE A 65 -5.96 -11.50 8.48
C ILE A 65 -5.30 -12.57 7.60
N LEU A 66 -4.02 -12.43 7.27
CA LEU A 66 -3.34 -13.40 6.41
C LEU A 66 -3.05 -14.71 7.16
N PRO A 67 -3.31 -15.88 6.52
CA PRO A 67 -2.90 -17.18 7.04
C PRO A 67 -1.38 -17.26 7.27
N GLU A 68 -0.97 -18.04 8.25
CA GLU A 68 0.44 -18.17 8.66
C GLU A 68 1.37 -18.55 7.50
N GLU A 69 0.93 -19.45 6.62
CA GLU A 69 1.72 -19.85 5.44
C GLU A 69 2.04 -18.67 4.51
N LYS A 70 1.04 -17.81 4.26
CA LYS A 70 1.23 -16.61 3.42
C LYS A 70 2.09 -15.56 4.13
N ARG A 71 1.93 -15.42 5.45
CA ARG A 71 2.77 -14.53 6.26
C ARG A 71 4.24 -14.95 6.23
N ARG A 72 4.54 -16.25 6.36
CA ARG A 72 5.91 -16.77 6.28
C ARG A 72 6.51 -16.56 4.88
N LYS A 73 5.72 -16.72 3.82
CA LYS A 73 6.18 -16.47 2.44
C LYS A 73 6.49 -14.99 2.19
N LEU A 74 5.65 -14.07 2.67
CA LEU A 74 5.86 -12.63 2.48
C LEU A 74 6.94 -12.05 3.40
N GLY A 75 7.06 -12.53 4.64
CA GLY A 75 8.07 -12.07 5.59
C GLY A 75 8.13 -10.54 5.68
N ARG A 76 9.31 -9.96 5.38
CA ARG A 76 9.53 -8.50 5.36
C ARG A 76 8.84 -7.81 4.18
N ASN A 77 8.64 -8.51 3.07
CA ASN A 77 7.99 -7.96 1.87
C ASN A 77 6.52 -7.60 2.13
N LEU A 78 5.90 -8.20 3.17
CA LEU A 78 4.60 -7.76 3.66
C LEU A 78 4.57 -6.27 4.02
N TYR A 79 5.69 -5.69 4.47
CA TYR A 79 5.78 -4.29 4.89
C TYR A 79 6.43 -3.37 3.85
N LEU A 80 7.27 -3.92 2.96
CA LEU A 80 8.05 -3.11 2.02
C LEU A 80 7.51 -3.15 0.58
N SER A 81 6.91 -4.26 0.15
CA SER A 81 6.54 -4.44 -1.27
C SER A 81 5.42 -3.50 -1.70
N GLY A 82 5.71 -2.51 -2.55
CA GLY A 82 4.72 -1.50 -2.97
C GLY A 82 4.54 -0.34 -1.98
N ALA A 83 5.41 -0.18 -0.97
CA ALA A 83 5.40 0.99 -0.08
C ALA A 83 5.60 2.30 -0.86
N GLY A 84 6.61 2.32 -1.74
CA GLY A 84 6.88 3.45 -2.62
C GLY A 84 5.73 3.72 -3.59
N THR A 85 5.12 2.67 -4.15
CA THR A 85 3.93 2.79 -5.01
C THR A 85 2.78 3.43 -4.28
N TYR A 86 2.47 2.98 -3.06
CA TYR A 86 1.41 3.57 -2.24
C TYR A 86 1.65 5.06 -2.00
N ALA A 87 2.87 5.45 -1.59
CA ALA A 87 3.22 6.85 -1.36
C ALA A 87 3.16 7.69 -2.65
N ALA A 88 3.71 7.20 -3.76
CA ALA A 88 3.72 7.91 -5.03
C ALA A 88 2.30 8.09 -5.58
N THR A 89 1.49 7.03 -5.58
CA THR A 89 0.09 7.10 -6.04
C THR A 89 -0.76 7.98 -5.16
N TRP A 90 -0.60 7.92 -3.83
CA TRP A 90 -1.22 8.86 -2.91
C TRP A 90 -0.92 10.32 -3.27
N LEU A 91 0.36 10.65 -3.46
CA LEU A 91 0.78 12.02 -3.75
C LEU A 91 0.24 12.49 -5.11
N ILE A 92 0.37 11.67 -6.15
CA ILE A 92 -0.13 11.98 -7.49
C ILE A 92 -1.65 12.20 -7.47
N THR A 93 -2.41 11.27 -6.89
CA THR A 93 -3.86 11.38 -6.81
C THR A 93 -4.27 12.60 -6.00
N MET A 94 -3.62 12.86 -4.86
CA MET A 94 -3.91 14.04 -4.03
C MET A 94 -3.71 15.34 -4.82
N ILE A 95 -2.58 15.49 -5.52
CA ILE A 95 -2.28 16.67 -6.34
C ILE A 95 -3.33 16.83 -7.45
N MET A 96 -3.67 15.75 -8.16
CA MET A 96 -4.67 15.81 -9.23
C MET A 96 -6.03 16.27 -8.70
N ILE A 97 -6.52 15.69 -7.60
CA ILE A 97 -7.81 16.05 -7.03
C ILE A 97 -7.81 17.47 -6.49
N TYR A 98 -6.72 17.88 -5.82
CA TYR A 98 -6.56 19.26 -5.36
C TYR A 98 -6.71 20.25 -6.52
N ASN A 99 -5.99 20.04 -7.63
CA ASN A 99 -6.06 20.91 -8.81
C ASN A 99 -7.40 20.88 -9.55
N LEU A 100 -8.16 19.78 -9.48
CA LEU A 100 -9.49 19.71 -10.11
C LEU A 100 -10.59 20.32 -9.24
N ALA A 101 -10.40 20.36 -7.92
CA ALA A 101 -11.36 20.87 -6.95
C ALA A 101 -11.09 22.33 -6.52
N SER A 102 -10.05 22.95 -7.07
CA SER A 102 -9.70 24.38 -6.89
C SER A 102 -10.02 25.18 -8.15
#